data_AF-A0A0B3A9P6-F1
#
_entry.id   AF-A0A0B3A9P6-F1
#
_cell.length_a   1.000
_cell.length_b   1.000
_cell.length_c   1.000
_cell.angle_alpha   90.00
_cell.angle_beta   90.00
_cell.angle_gamma   90.00
#
_symmetry.space_group_name_H-M   'P 1'
#
loop_
_entity.id
_entity.type
_entity.pdbx_description
1 polymer ?
#
loop_
_entity_poly.entity_id
_entity_poly.type
_entity_poly.pdbx_seq_one_letter_code
_entity_poly.pdbx_strand_id
1 'polypeptide(L)'
;MVRPARRSRSLRHVTRRAPGGRNVTHYVEKMPKKAHCANCGVALSGVARARPMKIQNMAKSQKRPERPYAGMLCSKCMRRKIIVDARQ
;
A
#
# COMPACT_ATOMS: atom_id res chain seq x y z
N MET A 1 -1.93 34.00 3.63
CA MET A 1 -1.68 33.18 2.42
C MET A 1 -1.40 31.72 2.80
N VAL A 2 -1.77 30.75 1.95
CA VAL A 2 -1.42 29.33 2.16
C VAL A 2 0.08 29.11 1.93
N ARG A 3 0.73 28.33 2.81
CA ARG A 3 2.16 27.97 2.73
C ARG A 3 2.47 27.39 1.33
N PRO A 4 3.54 27.83 0.62
CA PRO A 4 3.83 27.39 -0.75
C PRO A 4 3.83 25.88 -0.94
N ALA A 5 4.41 25.12 -0.01
CA ALA A 5 4.44 23.65 -0.04
C ALA A 5 3.05 23.00 -0.13
N ARG A 6 2.02 23.67 0.41
CA ARG A 6 0.63 23.20 0.48
C ARG A 6 -0.23 23.65 -0.71
N ARG A 7 0.36 24.36 -1.69
CA ARG A 7 -0.32 24.75 -2.93
C ARG A 7 -0.29 23.63 -3.98
N SER A 8 0.70 22.75 -3.90
CA SER A 8 0.86 21.63 -4.84
C SER A 8 -0.12 20.49 -4.58
N ARG A 9 -0.49 19.75 -5.64
CA ARG A 9 -1.38 18.57 -5.55
C ARG A 9 -0.70 17.30 -5.02
N SER A 10 0.47 17.42 -4.40
CA SER A 10 1.22 16.29 -3.82
C SER A 10 0.49 15.68 -2.61
N LEU A 11 -0.12 16.54 -1.79
CA LEU A 11 -0.98 16.20 -0.67
C LEU A 11 -2.45 16.17 -1.11
N ARG A 12 -3.28 15.38 -0.42
CA ARG A 12 -4.73 15.37 -0.57
C ARG A 12 -5.32 16.42 0.37
N HIS A 13 -6.17 17.29 -0.19
CA HIS A 13 -6.85 18.32 0.58
C HIS A 13 -8.21 17.77 1.02
N VAL A 14 -8.44 17.69 2.34
CA VAL A 14 -9.68 17.17 2.91
C VAL A 14 -10.28 18.23 3.81
N THR A 15 -11.43 18.78 3.42
CA THR A 15 -12.17 19.74 4.24
C THR A 15 -12.95 18.97 5.32
N ARG A 16 -12.76 19.34 6.58
CA ARG A 16 -13.51 18.80 7.73
C ARG A 16 -14.07 19.92 8.58
N ARG A 17 -15.22 19.67 9.21
CA ARG A 17 -15.77 20.57 10.25
C ARG A 17 -14.98 20.38 11.53
N ALA A 18 -14.43 21.46 12.06
CA ALA A 18 -13.85 21.49 13.39
C ALA A 18 -14.98 21.57 14.44
N PRO A 19 -14.71 21.18 15.70
CA PRO A 19 -15.70 21.23 16.78
C PRO A 19 -16.36 22.61 16.97
N GLY A 20 -15.63 23.70 16.71
CA GLY A 20 -16.17 25.08 16.73
C GLY A 20 -16.96 25.51 15.50
N GLY A 21 -17.49 24.57 14.70
CA GLY A 21 -18.34 24.84 13.53
C GLY A 21 -17.62 25.34 12.27
N ARG A 22 -16.32 25.64 12.35
CA ARG A 22 -15.53 26.14 11.21
C ARG A 22 -15.08 25.00 10.30
N ASN A 23 -15.08 25.22 8.98
CA ASN A 23 -14.50 24.29 8.02
C ASN A 23 -12.98 24.50 7.92
N VAL A 24 -12.20 23.46 8.19
CA VAL A 24 -10.73 23.47 8.12
C VAL A 24 -10.24 22.50 7.06
N THR A 25 -9.30 22.93 6.22
CA THR A 25 -8.63 22.06 5.24
C THR A 25 -7.47 21.32 5.89
N HIS A 26 -7.61 19.99 6.01
CA HIS A 26 -6.52 19.10 6.41
C HIS A 26 -5.75 18.65 5.18
N TYR A 27 -4.42 18.77 5.25
CA TYR A 27 -3.51 18.30 4.22
C TYR A 27 -3.07 16.89 4.59
N VAL A 28 -3.66 15.90 3.95
CA VAL A 28 -3.43 14.49 4.23
C VAL A 28 -2.55 13.90 3.16
N GLU A 29 -1.65 13.05 3.61
CA GLU A 29 -0.78 12.26 2.78
C GLU A 29 -1.54 11.27 1.85
N LYS A 30 -1.11 11.13 0.60
CA LYS A 30 -1.71 10.16 -0.34
C LYS A 30 -1.40 8.71 0.07
N MET A 31 -2.37 7.83 -0.16
CA MET A 31 -2.21 6.38 -0.01
C MET A 31 -1.46 5.80 -1.22
N PRO A 32 -0.52 4.86 -1.01
CA PRO A 32 0.18 4.19 -2.09
C PRO A 32 -0.76 3.31 -2.92
N LYS A 33 -0.32 2.85 -4.10
CA LYS A 33 -1.06 1.88 -4.91
C LYS A 33 -1.02 0.49 -4.27
N LYS A 34 -1.86 -0.43 -4.75
CA LYS A 34 -1.82 -1.84 -4.31
C LYS A 34 -0.51 -2.48 -4.78
N ALA A 35 -0.03 -3.48 -4.06
CA ALA A 35 1.10 -4.28 -4.51
C ALA A 35 0.68 -5.16 -5.69
N HIS A 36 1.56 -5.31 -6.67
CA HIS A 36 1.33 -6.10 -7.89
C HIS A 36 2.29 -7.28 -7.94
N CYS A 37 1.85 -8.37 -8.57
CA CYS A 37 2.68 -9.53 -8.83
C CYS A 37 3.80 -9.18 -9.82
N ALA A 38 5.04 -9.57 -9.53
CA ALA A 38 6.19 -9.27 -10.38
C ALA A 38 6.07 -9.87 -11.79
N ASN A 39 5.50 -11.06 -11.93
CA ASN A 39 5.37 -11.74 -13.22
C ASN A 39 4.11 -11.33 -14.02
N CYS A 40 2.92 -11.43 -13.41
CA CYS A 40 1.66 -11.21 -14.13
C CYS A 40 1.01 -9.83 -13.92
N GLY A 41 1.56 -8.96 -13.07
CA GLY A 41 0.98 -7.63 -12.78
C GLY A 41 -0.34 -7.64 -12.00
N VAL A 42 -0.89 -8.81 -11.66
CA VAL A 42 -2.14 -8.92 -10.89
C VAL A 42 -1.96 -8.34 -9.49
N ALA A 43 -2.97 -7.63 -8.98
CA ALA A 43 -2.95 -7.10 -7.62
C ALA A 43 -2.86 -8.23 -6.59
N LEU A 44 -1.91 -8.12 -5.66
CA LEU A 44 -1.69 -9.11 -4.61
C LEU A 44 -2.72 -8.95 -3.49
N SER A 45 -3.35 -10.05 -3.11
CA SER A 45 -4.20 -10.15 -1.93
C SER A 45 -3.37 -10.41 -0.67
N GLY A 46 -3.82 -9.87 0.46
CA GLY A 46 -3.18 -10.08 1.77
C GLY A 46 -1.90 -9.27 2.02
N VAL A 47 -1.53 -8.34 1.13
CA VAL A 47 -0.41 -7.42 1.35
C VAL A 47 -0.93 -6.08 1.84
N ALA A 48 -0.41 -5.59 2.96
CA ALA A 48 -0.83 -4.32 3.54
C ALA A 48 -0.61 -3.15 2.58
N ARG A 49 -1.67 -2.36 2.37
CA ARG A 49 -1.61 -1.11 1.62
C ARG A 49 -1.35 0.05 2.58
N ALA A 50 -0.08 0.28 2.90
CA ALA A 50 0.32 1.36 3.79
C ALA A 50 1.65 2.00 3.37
N ARG A 51 1.99 3.13 3.96
CA ARG A 51 3.29 3.78 3.74
C ARG A 51 4.39 2.99 4.43
N PRO A 52 5.65 3.05 3.96
CA PRO A 52 6.77 2.30 4.55
C PRO A 52 6.87 2.46 6.06
N MET A 53 6.74 3.69 6.58
CA MET A 53 6.76 3.97 8.02
C MET A 53 5.65 3.23 8.80
N LYS A 54 4.43 3.17 8.23
CA LYS A 54 3.31 2.44 8.85
C LYS A 54 3.48 0.92 8.71
N ILE A 55 4.02 0.46 7.58
CA ILE A 55 4.31 -0.96 7.35
C ILE A 55 5.38 -1.44 8.33
N GLN A 56 6.38 -0.63 8.67
CA GLN A 56 7.41 -0.99 9.65
C GLN A 56 6.78 -1.31 11.01
N ASN A 57 5.81 -0.52 11.45
CA ASN A 57 5.13 -0.67 12.74
C ASN A 57 4.08 -1.80 12.79
N MET A 58 3.72 -2.41 11.66
CA MET A 58 2.75 -3.51 11.63
C MET A 58 3.38 -4.85 12.06
N ALA A 59 2.54 -5.77 12.53
CA ALA A 59 2.97 -7.15 12.81
C ALA A 59 3.36 -7.88 11.50
N LYS A 60 4.26 -8.87 11.59
CA LYS A 60 4.74 -9.61 10.40
C LYS A 60 3.60 -10.28 9.62
N SER A 61 2.61 -10.83 10.32
CA SER A 61 1.42 -11.47 9.74
C SER A 61 0.53 -10.51 8.95
N GLN A 62 0.50 -9.23 9.33
CA GLN A 62 -0.28 -8.20 8.61
C GLN A 62 0.43 -7.71 7.34
N LYS A 63 1.77 -7.83 7.27
CA LYS A 63 2.55 -7.35 6.12
C LYS A 63 2.44 -8.29 4.92
N ARG A 64 2.46 -9.60 5.16
CA ARG A 64 2.51 -10.63 4.13
C ARG A 64 1.75 -11.89 4.55
N PRO A 65 1.18 -12.64 3.58
CA PRO A 65 0.76 -14.01 3.81
C PRO A 65 1.94 -14.94 4.14
N GLU A 66 1.66 -16.08 4.76
CA GLU A 66 2.68 -17.05 5.24
C GLU A 66 3.19 -18.03 4.16
N ARG A 67 2.59 -18.03 2.96
CA ARG A 67 3.00 -18.89 1.85
C ARG A 67 4.38 -18.49 1.27
N PRO A 68 5.10 -19.40 0.59
CA PRO A 68 6.35 -19.06 -0.09
C PRO A 68 6.13 -18.00 -1.17
N TYR A 69 7.14 -17.16 -1.41
CA TYR A 69 7.10 -16.03 -2.36
C TYR A 69 5.93 -15.04 -2.15
N ALA A 70 5.35 -15.01 -0.95
CA ALA A 70 4.30 -14.07 -0.59
C ALA A 70 4.80 -12.62 -0.64
N GLY A 71 3.96 -11.71 -1.13
CA GLY A 71 4.31 -10.31 -1.33
C GLY A 71 5.01 -9.99 -2.65
N MET A 72 5.44 -11.01 -3.41
CA MET A 72 6.08 -10.84 -4.72
C MET A 72 5.31 -11.56 -5.84
N LEU A 73 4.91 -12.82 -5.61
CA LEU A 73 4.20 -13.63 -6.60
C LEU A 73 2.75 -13.88 -6.17
N CYS A 74 1.84 -13.91 -7.15
CA CYS A 74 0.48 -14.40 -6.94
C CYS A 74 0.48 -15.94 -6.75
N SER A 75 -0.62 -16.50 -6.24
CA SER A 75 -0.75 -17.95 -6.00
C SER A 75 -0.52 -18.79 -7.25
N LYS A 76 -0.99 -18.32 -8.41
CA LYS A 76 -0.82 -18.99 -9.71
C LYS A 76 0.64 -19.05 -10.14
N CYS A 77 1.34 -17.90 -10.11
CA CYS A 77 2.76 -17.82 -10.48
C CYS A 77 3.66 -18.57 -9.50
N MET A 78 3.34 -18.53 -8.21
CA MET A 78 4.05 -19.28 -7.17
C MET A 78 4.01 -20.79 -7.46
N ARG A 79 2.83 -21.35 -7.75
CA ARG A 79 2.67 -22.78 -8.07
C ARG A 79 3.50 -23.19 -9.29
N ARG A 80 3.46 -22.39 -10.36
CA ARG A 80 4.26 -22.64 -11.57
C ARG A 80 5.75 -22.64 -11.26
N LYS A 81 6.22 -21.67 -10.47
CA LYS A 81 7.61 -21.59 -10.06
C LYS A 81 8.04 -22.83 -9.28
N ILE A 82 7.26 -23.25 -8.29
CA ILE A 82 7.54 -24.46 -7.50
C ILE A 82 7.62 -25.71 -8.40
N ILE A 83 6.74 -25.84 -9.39
CA ILE A 83 6.78 -26.98 -10.33
C ILE A 83 8.06 -26.96 -11.19
N VAL A 84 8.50 -25.78 -11.63
CA VAL A 84 9.75 -25.64 -12.41
C VAL A 84 10.95 -25.96 -11.53
N ASP A 85 11.02 -25.36 -10.32
CA ASP A 85 12.09 -25.56 -9.36
C ASP A 85 12.22 -27.04 -8.94
N ALA A 86 11.12 -27.80 -8.88
CA ALA A 86 11.11 -29.21 -8.47
C ALA A 86 11.47 -30.20 -9.59
N ARG A 87 11.43 -29.78 -10.86
CA ARG A 87 11.79 -30.62 -12.02
C ARG A 87 13.26 -30.51 -12.39
N GLN A 88 13.94 -29.54 -11.81
CA GLN A 88 15.33 -29.19 -12.04
C GLN A 88 16.22 -29.90 -11.01
#